data_AF-N1QYM6-F1
#
_entry.id   AF-N1QYM6-F1
#
_cell.length_a   1.000
_cell.length_b   1.000
_cell.length_c   1.000
_cell.angle_alpha   90.00
_cell.angle_beta   90.00
_cell.angle_gamma   90.00
#
_symmetry.space_group_name_H-M   'P 1'
#
loop_
_entity.id
_entity.type
_entity.pdbx_description
1 polymer ?
#
loop_
_entity_poly.entity_id
_entity_poly.type
_entity_poly.pdbx_seq_one_letter_code
_entity_poly.pdbx_strand_id
1 'polypeptide(L)'
;MAAGLPRLAPARGRRRRTVAVAAMGAPGLEKGEGKTATVRSKASGDALEVCRVVNGMWQVSGASWGRAAPRAAVAAMLAYADGGLATFDMADICE
;
A
#
# COMPACT_ATOMS: atom_id res chain seq x y z
N MET A 1 -14.60 -66.06 -6.94
CA MET A 1 -14.21 -64.67 -7.25
C MET A 1 -15.38 -63.77 -6.89
N ALA A 2 -15.25 -62.95 -5.85
CA ALA A 2 -16.24 -61.92 -5.51
C ALA A 2 -15.46 -60.61 -5.30
N ALA A 3 -15.59 -59.69 -6.24
CA ALA A 3 -14.91 -58.39 -6.21
C ALA A 3 -15.61 -57.47 -5.19
N GLY A 4 -14.89 -57.04 -4.16
CA GLY A 4 -15.38 -56.11 -3.16
C GLY A 4 -15.52 -54.70 -3.74
N LEU A 5 -16.63 -54.03 -3.43
CA LEU A 5 -16.88 -52.63 -3.77
C LEU A 5 -15.91 -51.70 -3.00
N PRO A 6 -15.37 -50.64 -3.62
CA PRO A 6 -14.51 -49.70 -2.93
C PRO A 6 -15.33 -48.83 -1.97
N ARG A 7 -14.87 -48.74 -0.72
CA ARG A 7 -15.37 -47.77 0.26
C ARG A 7 -14.96 -46.36 -0.18
N LEU A 8 -15.93 -45.52 -0.51
CA LEU A 8 -15.73 -44.09 -0.71
C LEU A 8 -15.41 -43.42 0.64
N ALA A 9 -14.21 -42.83 0.76
CA ALA A 9 -13.85 -41.99 1.89
C ALA A 9 -14.57 -40.63 1.79
N PRO A 10 -14.95 -39.98 2.91
CA PRO A 10 -15.57 -38.66 2.85
C PRO A 10 -14.54 -37.64 2.37
N ALA A 11 -14.89 -36.91 1.31
CA ALA A 11 -14.09 -35.78 0.83
C ALA A 11 -13.92 -34.77 1.97
N ARG A 12 -12.68 -34.53 2.40
CA ARG A 12 -12.36 -33.48 3.36
C ARG A 12 -12.72 -32.13 2.73
N GLY A 13 -13.88 -31.59 3.12
CA GLY A 13 -14.35 -30.28 2.70
C GLY A 13 -13.27 -29.23 3.00
N ARG A 14 -12.65 -28.70 1.95
CA ARG A 14 -11.72 -27.58 2.04
C ARG A 14 -12.53 -26.37 2.52
N ARG A 15 -12.51 -26.08 3.82
CA ARG A 15 -13.07 -24.84 4.38
C ARG A 15 -12.44 -23.68 3.62
N ARG A 16 -13.20 -23.08 2.71
CA ARG A 16 -12.86 -21.78 2.14
C ARG A 16 -12.91 -20.79 3.30
N ARG A 17 -11.74 -20.42 3.80
CA ARG A 17 -11.62 -19.28 4.71
C ARG A 17 -11.86 -18.05 3.84
N THR A 18 -13.10 -17.60 3.79
CA THR A 18 -13.43 -16.24 3.36
C THR A 18 -12.78 -15.34 4.41
N VAL A 19 -11.62 -14.78 4.09
CA VAL A 19 -11.07 -13.69 4.89
C VAL A 19 -11.95 -12.50 4.58
N ALA A 20 -12.92 -12.22 5.45
CA ALA A 20 -13.58 -10.94 5.43
C ALA A 20 -12.50 -9.90 5.78
N VAL A 21 -11.99 -9.21 4.76
CA VAL A 21 -11.24 -7.98 4.97
C VAL A 21 -12.25 -7.00 5.50
N ALA A 22 -12.33 -6.88 6.83
CA ALA A 22 -13.08 -5.81 7.44
C ALA A 22 -12.49 -4.51 6.90
N ALA A 23 -13.27 -3.80 6.08
CA ALA A 23 -13.01 -2.40 5.81
C ALA A 23 -13.14 -1.70 7.17
N MET A 24 -12.03 -1.56 7.87
CA MET A 24 -11.92 -0.69 9.02
C MET A 24 -12.20 0.71 8.49
N GLY A 25 -13.45 1.16 8.65
CA GLY A 25 -13.77 2.57 8.52
C GLY A 25 -12.84 3.29 9.50
N ALA A 26 -11.88 4.05 8.97
CA ALA A 26 -10.93 4.77 9.80
C ALA A 26 -11.71 5.79 10.63
N PRO A 27 -11.80 5.64 11.96
CA PRO A 27 -12.30 6.73 12.79
C PRO A 27 -11.29 7.88 12.65
N GLY A 28 -11.82 9.11 12.62
CA GLY A 28 -11.14 10.32 12.18
C GLY A 28 -9.63 10.34 12.43
N LEU A 29 -8.87 10.48 11.35
CA LEU A 29 -7.47 10.86 11.47
C LEU A 29 -7.47 12.27 12.04
N GLU A 30 -7.18 12.37 13.34
CA GLU A 30 -6.80 13.64 13.92
C GLU A 30 -5.56 14.11 13.16
N LYS A 31 -5.66 15.30 12.56
CA LYS A 31 -4.56 15.97 11.88
C LYS A 31 -3.46 16.17 12.92
N GLY A 32 -2.45 15.30 12.91
CA GLY A 32 -1.34 15.34 13.85
C GLY A 32 -0.63 16.67 13.76
N GLU A 33 -0.92 17.58 14.69
CA GLU A 33 -0.21 18.85 14.83
C GLU A 33 1.22 18.53 15.29
N GLY A 34 2.23 18.75 14.43
CA GLY A 34 3.63 18.82 14.87
C GLY A 34 4.68 17.85 14.31
N LYS A 35 4.57 17.29 13.10
CA LYS A 35 5.67 16.50 12.50
C LYS A 35 6.14 16.96 11.12
N THR A 36 5.93 18.22 10.80
CA THR A 36 6.45 18.82 9.58
C THR A 36 7.76 19.56 9.84
N ALA A 37 8.56 19.75 8.80
CA ALA A 37 9.81 20.50 8.84
C ALA A 37 9.90 21.41 7.62
N THR A 38 10.50 22.59 7.78
CA THR A 38 10.80 23.46 6.65
C THR A 38 12.13 23.04 6.02
N VAL A 39 12.08 22.56 4.80
CA VAL A 39 13.26 22.33 3.95
C VAL A 39 13.54 23.62 3.18
N ARG A 40 14.81 24.04 3.14
CA ARG A 40 15.23 25.20 2.35
C ARG A 40 16.17 24.80 1.23
N SER A 41 15.87 25.27 0.02
CA SER A 41 16.76 25.16 -1.12
C SER A 41 18.01 25.99 -0.87
N LYS A 42 19.19 25.39 -0.97
CA LYS A 42 20.46 26.11 -0.90
C LYS A 42 20.70 27.00 -2.13
N ALA A 43 20.15 26.62 -3.28
CA ALA A 43 20.40 27.30 -4.54
C ALA A 43 19.52 28.55 -4.70
N SER A 44 18.22 28.43 -4.38
CA SER A 44 17.24 29.50 -4.56
C SER A 44 16.81 30.19 -3.26
N GLY A 45 17.04 29.56 -2.10
CA GLY A 45 16.54 30.05 -0.81
C GLY A 45 15.08 29.69 -0.53
N ASP A 46 14.38 29.09 -1.49
CA ASP A 46 12.97 28.70 -1.34
C ASP A 46 12.75 27.77 -0.16
N ALA A 47 11.62 27.93 0.51
CA ALA A 47 11.24 27.14 1.68
C ALA A 47 10.00 26.30 1.37
N LEU A 48 10.05 25.02 1.73
CA LEU A 48 8.93 24.10 1.63
C LEU A 48 8.68 23.44 2.98
N GLU A 49 7.44 23.48 3.46
CA GLU A 49 7.02 22.67 4.59
C GLU A 49 6.75 21.22 4.12
N VAL A 50 7.38 20.24 4.75
CA VAL A 50 7.24 18.82 4.39
C VAL A 50 6.95 17.97 5.62
N CYS A 51 6.26 16.85 5.44
CA CYS A 51 6.24 15.79 6.45
C CYS A 51 7.66 15.22 6.58
N ARG A 52 8.11 14.95 7.81
CA ARG A 52 9.45 14.37 8.04
C ARG A 52 9.54 12.89 7.64
N VAL A 53 8.41 12.25 7.37
CA VAL A 53 8.33 10.88 6.86
C VAL A 53 8.15 10.92 5.35
N VAL A 54 9.03 10.22 4.63
CA VAL A 54 9.02 10.13 3.17
C VAL A 54 8.49 8.77 2.74
N ASN A 55 7.49 8.77 1.86
CA ASN A 55 6.96 7.57 1.24
C ASN A 55 7.79 7.24 -0.02
N GLY A 56 8.60 6.18 0.05
CA GLY A 56 9.32 5.68 -1.11
C GLY A 56 8.37 5.04 -2.12
N MET A 57 8.44 5.46 -3.38
CA MET A 57 7.50 5.02 -4.44
C MET A 57 8.05 3.90 -5.33
N TRP A 58 9.12 3.23 -4.91
CA TRP A 58 9.79 2.19 -5.71
C TRP A 58 8.87 1.04 -6.17
N GLN A 59 7.77 0.73 -5.47
CA GLN A 59 6.80 -0.29 -5.91
C GLN A 59 5.97 0.12 -7.14
N VAL A 60 5.92 1.42 -7.48
CA VAL A 60 5.26 1.89 -8.72
C VAL A 60 6.21 1.97 -9.91
N SER A 61 7.49 1.61 -9.75
CA SER A 61 8.53 1.73 -10.78
C SER A 61 8.47 0.67 -11.90
N GLY A 62 7.64 -0.36 -11.80
CA GLY A 62 7.37 -1.29 -12.91
C GLY A 62 8.43 -2.38 -13.16
N ALA A 63 9.73 -2.03 -13.16
CA ALA A 63 10.79 -2.90 -13.68
C ALA A 63 11.08 -4.13 -12.80
N SER A 64 11.07 -3.99 -11.47
CA SER A 64 11.44 -5.09 -10.54
C SER A 64 10.24 -5.76 -9.86
N TRP A 65 9.03 -5.20 -10.00
CA TRP A 65 7.84 -5.61 -9.23
C TRP A 65 6.59 -5.81 -10.08
N GLY A 66 6.75 -5.82 -11.41
CA GLY A 66 5.65 -5.89 -12.36
C GLY A 66 4.96 -4.53 -12.56
N ARG A 67 4.04 -4.48 -13.53
CA ARG A 67 3.35 -3.24 -13.91
C ARG A 67 2.60 -2.64 -12.72
N ALA A 68 2.84 -1.37 -12.44
CA ALA A 68 2.10 -0.61 -11.43
C ALA A 68 0.59 -0.63 -11.72
N ALA A 69 -0.23 -0.71 -10.67
CA ALA A 69 -1.67 -0.54 -10.73
C ALA A 69 -2.02 0.93 -10.42
N PRO A 70 -2.16 1.83 -11.41
CA PRO A 70 -2.10 3.27 -11.16
C PRO A 70 -3.23 3.78 -10.28
N ARG A 71 -4.45 3.24 -10.46
CA ARG A 71 -5.62 3.58 -9.65
C ARG A 71 -5.43 3.23 -8.18
N ALA A 72 -4.84 2.07 -7.90
CA ALA A 72 -4.58 1.62 -6.53
C ALA A 72 -3.47 2.46 -5.89
N ALA A 73 -2.42 2.79 -6.66
CA ALA A 73 -1.35 3.67 -6.20
C ALA A 73 -1.89 5.07 -5.82
N VAL A 74 -2.67 5.70 -6.70
CA VAL A 74 -3.27 7.01 -6.42
C VAL A 74 -4.20 6.96 -5.20
N ALA A 75 -5.03 5.92 -5.08
CA ALA A 75 -5.91 5.78 -3.91
C ALA A 75 -5.11 5.69 -2.59
N ALA A 76 -3.99 4.97 -2.58
CA ALA A 76 -3.11 4.89 -1.41
C ALA A 76 -2.41 6.24 -1.12
N MET A 77 -1.95 6.95 -2.16
CA MET A 77 -1.33 8.26 -2.01
C MET A 77 -2.29 9.29 -1.41
N LEU A 78 -3.56 9.28 -1.83
CA LEU A 78 -4.60 10.15 -1.25
C LEU A 78 -4.81 9.83 0.24
N ALA A 79 -4.94 8.55 0.60
CA ALA A 79 -5.10 8.14 1.99
C ALA A 79 -3.89 8.55 2.87
N TYR A 80 -2.67 8.48 2.33
CA TYR A 80 -1.46 8.96 3.02
C TYR A 80 -1.44 10.47 3.18
N ALA A 81 -1.85 11.21 2.15
CA ALA A 81 -1.93 12.67 2.20
C ALA A 81 -2.99 13.14 3.22
N ASP A 82 -4.17 12.53 3.22
CA ASP A 82 -5.24 12.78 4.21
C ASP A 82 -4.75 12.50 5.63
N GLY A 83 -3.80 11.58 5.80
CA GLY A 83 -3.14 11.29 7.08
C GLY A 83 -1.88 12.10 7.39
N GLY A 84 -1.57 13.13 6.60
CA GLY A 84 -0.40 13.99 6.82
C GLY A 84 0.94 13.39 6.41
N LEU A 85 0.95 12.22 5.76
CA LEU A 85 2.14 11.60 5.15
C LEU A 85 2.26 12.04 3.69
N ALA A 86 2.30 13.36 3.46
CA ALA A 86 2.18 13.97 2.14
C ALA A 86 3.51 14.21 1.40
N THR A 87 4.58 13.47 1.74
CA THR A 87 5.89 13.60 1.09
C THR A 87 6.23 12.29 0.39
N PHE A 88 6.40 12.34 -0.94
CA PHE A 88 6.56 11.16 -1.80
C PHE A 88 7.89 11.27 -2.57
N ASP A 89 8.70 10.22 -2.52
CA ASP A 89 9.97 10.13 -3.23
C ASP A 89 9.78 9.38 -4.56
N MET A 90 9.98 10.09 -5.66
CA MET A 90 9.82 9.59 -7.02
C MET A 90 11.12 9.81 -7.80
N ALA A 91 11.50 8.81 -8.57
CA ALA A 91 12.63 8.86 -9.47
C ALA A 91 12.27 8.17 -10.77
N ASP A 92 12.85 8.66 -11.87
CA ASP A 92 12.90 7.91 -13.11
C ASP A 92 13.80 6.68 -12.91
N ILE A 93 13.43 5.55 -13.52
CA ILE A 93 14.29 4.36 -13.57
C ILE A 93 15.02 4.35 -14.90
N CYS A 94 16.35 4.25 -14.87
CA CYS A 94 17.13 4.05 -16.09
C CYS A 94 16.84 2.65 -16.64
N GLU A 95 16.46 2.58 -17.90
CA GLU A 95 16.43 1.35 -18.71
C GLU A 95 17.82 1.05 -19.28
#